data_AF-A0A7S0BVT1-F1
#
_entry.id   AF-A0A7S0BVT1-F1
#
_cell.length_a   1.000
_cell.length_b   1.000
_cell.length_c   1.000
_cell.angle_alpha   90.00
_cell.angle_beta   90.00
_cell.angle_gamma   90.00
#
_symmetry.space_group_name_H-M   'P 1'
#
loop_
_entity.id
_entity.type
_entity.pdbx_description
1 polymer ?
#
loop_
_entity_poly.entity_id
_entity_poly.type
_entity_poly.pdbx_seq_one_letter_code
_entity_poly.pdbx_strand_id
1 'polypeptide(L)'
;VLSLPAGIATFGNAPSAVLPAAALIAIIGGISGYCFSLIGRVCSYTGAKSYREAWAESIGPKTSWIAAGTCTFKTAMANLCYSMILADTFKALLATAGYIFSR
;
A
#
# COMPACT_ATOMS: atom_id res chain seq x y z
N VAL A 1 1.50 0.95 -8.36
CA VAL A 1 2.23 0.53 -9.57
C VAL A 1 3.17 1.62 -10.09
N LEU A 2 2.77 2.90 -10.09
CA LEU A 2 3.63 4.02 -10.55
C LEU A 2 4.86 4.30 -9.66
N SER A 3 4.79 3.99 -8.37
CA SER A 3 5.90 4.17 -7.43
C SER A 3 7.05 3.19 -7.63
N LEU A 4 6.79 2.03 -8.25
CA LEU A 4 7.78 0.97 -8.41
C LEU A 4 8.82 1.32 -9.50
N PRO A 5 8.44 1.79 -10.71
CA PRO A 5 9.40 2.36 -11.66
C PRO A 5 10.16 3.57 -11.11
N ALA A 6 9.50 4.45 -10.36
CA ALA A 6 10.15 5.63 -9.75
C ALA A 6 11.23 5.22 -8.72
N GLY A 7 10.97 4.21 -7.90
CA GLY A 7 11.97 3.65 -6.98
C GLY A 7 13.12 2.97 -7.73
N ILE A 8 12.85 2.18 -8.78
CA ILE A 8 13.91 1.55 -9.58
C ILE A 8 14.77 2.60 -10.30
N ALA A 9 14.17 3.68 -10.79
CA ALA A 9 14.88 4.79 -11.42
C ALA A 9 15.86 5.48 -10.44
N THR A 10 15.52 5.60 -9.15
CA THR A 10 16.47 6.12 -8.14
C THR A 10 17.66 5.19 -7.86
N PHE A 11 17.55 3.89 -8.16
CA PHE A 11 18.65 2.92 -8.10
C PHE A 11 19.31 2.66 -9.47
N GLY A 12 18.83 3.33 -10.52
CA GLY A 12 19.07 2.93 -11.90
C GLY A 12 20.16 3.72 -12.61
N ASN A 13 21.42 3.30 -12.47
CA ASN A 13 22.42 3.51 -13.52
C ASN A 13 23.11 2.20 -13.96
N ALA A 14 22.57 1.02 -13.58
CA ALA A 14 23.12 -0.27 -13.98
C ALA A 14 22.01 -1.28 -14.33
N PRO A 15 22.11 -2.02 -15.45
CA PRO A 15 21.13 -3.05 -15.85
C PRO A 15 21.02 -4.22 -14.85
N SER A 16 21.93 -4.33 -13.89
CA SER A 16 21.86 -5.27 -12.78
C SER A 16 20.80 -4.91 -11.73
N ALA A 17 20.21 -3.70 -11.75
CA ALA A 17 19.21 -3.25 -10.77
C ALA A 17 17.83 -3.92 -10.91
N VAL A 18 17.55 -4.59 -12.04
CA VAL A 18 16.29 -5.32 -12.26
C VAL A 18 16.19 -6.56 -11.37
N LEU A 19 17.32 -7.27 -11.17
CA LEU A 19 17.39 -8.47 -10.35
C LEU A 19 17.07 -8.22 -8.86
N PRO A 20 17.70 -7.22 -8.17
CA PRO A 20 17.36 -6.91 -6.79
C PRO A 20 15.95 -6.32 -6.66
N ALA A 21 15.46 -5.57 -7.66
CA ALA A 21 14.09 -5.07 -7.65
C ALA A 21 13.06 -6.22 -7.68
N ALA A 22 13.25 -7.21 -8.56
CA ALA A 22 12.38 -8.40 -8.63
C ALA A 22 12.43 -9.22 -7.33
N ALA A 23 13.62 -9.40 -6.75
CA ALA A 23 13.79 -10.09 -5.47
C ALA A 23 13.05 -9.37 -4.33
N LEU A 24 13.17 -8.04 -4.22
CA LEU A 24 12.47 -7.25 -3.20
C LEU A 24 10.95 -7.33 -3.36
N ILE A 25 10.43 -7.30 -4.59
CA ILE A 25 8.99 -7.47 -4.85
C ILE A 25 8.51 -8.84 -4.41
N ALA A 26 9.26 -9.91 -4.74
CA ALA A 26 8.91 -11.27 -4.33
C ALA A 26 8.91 -11.42 -2.80
N ILE A 27 9.90 -10.85 -2.10
CA ILE A 27 10.00 -10.88 -0.65
C ILE A 27 8.83 -10.12 -0.01
N ILE A 28 8.59 -8.87 -0.42
CA ILE A 28 7.51 -8.04 0.15
C ILE A 28 6.13 -8.66 -0.16
N GLY A 29 5.97 -9.23 -1.35
CA GLY A 29 4.76 -9.96 -1.74
C GLY A 29 4.53 -11.20 -0.87
N GLY A 30 5.58 -11.99 -0.63
CA GLY A 30 5.54 -13.15 0.25
C GLY A 30 5.19 -12.79 1.70
N ILE A 31 5.83 -11.76 2.25
CA ILE A 31 5.54 -11.24 3.60
C ILE A 31 4.09 -10.74 3.68
N SER A 32 3.62 -10.02 2.67
CA SER A 32 2.24 -9.51 2.63
C SER A 32 1.23 -10.66 2.61
N GLY A 33 1.45 -11.68 1.77
CA GLY A 33 0.61 -12.87 1.72
C GLY A 33 0.59 -13.64 3.05
N TYR A 34 1.74 -13.77 3.71
CA TYR A 34 1.84 -14.38 5.02
C TYR A 34 1.06 -13.61 6.09
N CYS A 35 1.16 -12.28 6.12
CA CYS A 35 0.35 -11.44 7.00
C CYS A 35 -1.15 -11.66 6.78
N PHE A 36 -1.63 -11.67 5.53
CA PHE A 36 -3.04 -11.96 5.23
C PHE A 36 -3.49 -13.35 5.70
N SER A 37 -2.63 -14.36 5.56
CA SER A 37 -2.90 -15.72 6.07
C SER A 37 -2.98 -15.75 7.59
N LEU A 38 -2.08 -15.05 8.29
CA LEU A 38 -2.11 -14.94 9.75
C LEU A 38 -3.40 -14.28 10.25
N ILE A 39 -3.85 -13.20 9.60
CA ILE A 39 -5.10 -12.53 9.94
C ILE A 39 -6.29 -13.48 9.81
N GLY A 40 -6.35 -14.25 8.72
CA GLY A 40 -7.39 -15.25 8.51
C GLY A 40 -7.38 -16.35 9.59
N ARG A 41 -6.20 -16.82 9.98
CA ARG A 41 -6.05 -17.79 11.08
C ARG A 41 -6.51 -17.20 12.41
N VAL A 42 -6.10 -15.98 12.74
CA VAL A 42 -6.51 -15.31 13.99
C VAL A 42 -8.03 -15.14 14.04
N CYS A 43 -8.66 -14.71 12.94
CA CYS A 43 -10.12 -14.63 12.87
C CYS A 43 -10.80 -16.01 13.01
N SER A 44 -10.18 -17.08 12.49
CA SER A 44 -10.68 -18.45 12.67
C SER A 44 -10.56 -18.95 14.11
N TYR A 45 -9.50 -18.59 14.83
CA TYR A 45 -9.28 -19.02 16.22
C TYR A 45 -10.13 -18.22 17.22
N THR A 46 -10.37 -16.94 16.96
CA THR A 46 -11.17 -16.06 17.85
C THR A 46 -12.64 -16.00 17.48
N GLY A 47 -13.05 -16.48 16.30
CA GLY A 47 -14.43 -16.37 15.81
C GLY A 47 -14.87 -14.93 15.48
N ALA A 48 -13.93 -13.98 15.54
CA ALA A 48 -14.19 -12.55 15.33
C ALA A 48 -14.41 -12.24 13.84
N LYS A 49 -15.43 -11.42 13.54
CA LYS A 49 -15.76 -10.98 12.18
C LYS A 49 -15.09 -9.65 11.81
N SER A 50 -14.53 -8.94 12.78
CA SER A 50 -13.86 -7.66 12.57
C SER A 50 -12.41 -7.69 13.03
N TYR A 51 -11.55 -6.96 12.30
CA TYR A 51 -10.13 -6.80 12.61
C TYR A 51 -9.91 -6.20 14.01
N ARG A 52 -10.86 -5.41 14.49
CA ARG A 52 -10.85 -4.79 15.82
C ARG A 52 -11.18 -5.81 16.92
N GLU A 53 -12.14 -6.70 16.70
CA GLU A 53 -12.47 -7.79 17.64
C GLU A 53 -11.38 -8.85 17.68
N ALA A 54 -10.84 -9.25 16.52
CA ALA A 54 -9.73 -10.19 16.45
C ALA A 54 -8.49 -9.69 17.23
N TRP A 55 -8.24 -8.38 17.20
CA TRP A 55 -7.17 -7.76 17.98
C TRP A 55 -7.51 -7.62 19.47
N ALA A 56 -8.77 -7.29 19.78
CA ALA A 56 -9.24 -7.20 21.17
C ALA A 56 -9.09 -8.53 21.91
N GLU A 57 -9.33 -9.64 21.20
CA GLU A 57 -9.33 -10.98 21.80
C GLU A 57 -7.96 -11.67 21.82
N SER A 58 -7.03 -11.25 20.95
CA SER A 58 -5.67 -11.82 20.90
C SER A 58 -4.65 -11.08 21.77
N ILE A 59 -4.71 -9.75 21.84
CA ILE A 59 -3.73 -8.92 22.59
C ILE A 59 -4.38 -8.20 23.78
N GLY A 60 -5.67 -7.91 23.67
CA GLY A 60 -6.46 -7.29 24.73
C GLY A 60 -7.26 -6.08 24.26
N PRO A 61 -8.38 -5.76 24.95
CA PRO A 61 -9.34 -4.75 24.51
C PRO A 61 -8.77 -3.32 24.48
N LYS A 62 -7.77 -3.02 25.32
CA LYS A 62 -7.17 -1.68 25.45
C LYS A 62 -6.37 -1.24 24.22
N THR A 63 -5.84 -2.17 23.42
CA THR A 63 -5.06 -1.88 22.21
C THR A 63 -5.83 -2.03 20.90
N SER A 64 -7.10 -2.43 20.98
CA SER A 64 -7.94 -2.68 19.79
C SER A 64 -8.14 -1.46 18.89
N TRP A 65 -8.07 -0.24 19.44
CA TRP A 65 -8.12 1.00 18.65
C TRP A 65 -6.95 1.07 17.66
N ILE A 66 -5.74 0.61 18.03
CA ILE A 66 -4.55 0.77 17.18
C ILE A 66 -4.74 0.12 15.80
N ALA A 67 -5.34 -1.08 15.76
CA ALA A 67 -5.71 -1.75 14.51
C ALA A 67 -6.71 -0.95 13.66
N ALA A 68 -7.76 -0.39 14.29
CA ALA A 68 -8.74 0.43 13.59
C ALA A 68 -8.14 1.75 13.10
N GLY A 69 -7.32 2.41 13.94
CA GLY A 69 -6.67 3.68 13.63
C GLY A 69 -5.66 3.56 12.50
N THR A 70 -4.83 2.52 12.51
CA THR A 70 -3.87 2.25 11.43
C THR A 70 -4.56 1.94 10.10
N CYS A 71 -5.68 1.20 10.14
CA CYS A 71 -6.47 0.92 8.93
C CYS A 71 -7.08 2.20 8.33
N THR A 72 -7.69 3.05 9.17
CA THR A 72 -8.25 4.35 8.75
C THR A 72 -7.19 5.31 8.24
N PHE A 73 -6.03 5.36 8.89
CA PHE A 73 -4.92 6.18 8.42
C PHE A 73 -4.39 5.70 7.06
N LYS A 74 -4.28 4.38 6.87
CA LYS A 74 -3.88 3.80 5.58
C LYS A 74 -4.86 4.17 4.47
N THR A 75 -6.17 4.09 4.70
CA THR A 75 -7.17 4.47 3.70
C THR A 75 -7.18 5.97 3.41
N ALA A 76 -6.98 6.83 4.41
CA ALA A 76 -6.86 8.27 4.20
C ALA A 76 -5.64 8.62 3.32
N MET A 77 -4.48 8.04 3.62
CA MET A 77 -3.26 8.22 2.82
C MET A 77 -3.42 7.66 1.40
N ALA A 78 -4.07 6.50 1.25
CA ALA A 78 -4.34 5.92 -0.06
C ALA A 78 -5.22 6.85 -0.91
N ASN A 79 -6.28 7.40 -0.33
CA ASN A 79 -7.18 8.32 -1.04
C ASN A 79 -6.44 9.60 -1.50
N LEU A 80 -5.56 10.14 -0.67
CA LEU A 80 -4.69 11.27 -1.04
C LEU A 80 -3.75 10.91 -2.20
N CYS A 81 -3.07 9.76 -2.14
CA CYS A 81 -2.21 9.30 -3.23
C CYS A 81 -2.98 9.10 -4.54
N TYR A 82 -4.16 8.50 -4.50
CA TYR A 82 -4.99 8.33 -5.70
C TYR A 82 -5.44 9.67 -6.29
N SER A 83 -5.77 10.64 -5.45
CA SER A 83 -6.14 11.99 -5.88
C SER A 83 -4.96 12.70 -6.56
N MET A 84 -3.75 12.56 -6.02
CA MET A 84 -2.52 13.11 -6.62
C MET A 84 -2.24 12.46 -7.99
N ILE A 85 -2.30 11.13 -8.07
CA ILE A 85 -2.09 10.39 -9.33
C ILE A 85 -3.10 10.82 -10.40
N LEU A 86 -4.38 10.97 -10.02
CA LEU A 86 -5.40 11.46 -10.95
C LEU A 86 -5.08 12.87 -11.43
N ALA A 87 -4.72 13.78 -10.52
CA ALA A 87 -4.33 15.15 -10.88
C ALA A 87 -3.13 15.19 -11.84
N ASP A 88 -2.09 14.38 -11.60
CA ASP A 88 -0.93 14.29 -12.49
C ASP A 88 -1.29 13.69 -13.84
N THR A 89 -2.18 12.69 -13.87
CA THR A 89 -2.66 12.09 -15.13
C THR A 89 -3.48 13.09 -15.94
N PHE A 90 -4.37 13.87 -15.31
CA PHE A 90 -5.13 14.92 -15.98
C PHE A 90 -4.21 16.00 -16.56
N LYS A 91 -3.20 16.44 -15.80
CA LYS A 91 -2.20 17.40 -16.29
C LYS A 91 -1.44 16.84 -17.51
N ALA A 92 -1.00 15.59 -17.46
CA ALA A 92 -0.30 14.94 -18.57
C ALA A 92 -1.18 14.80 -19.81
N LEU A 93 -2.47 14.46 -19.64
CA LEU A 93 -3.44 14.36 -20.73
C LEU A 93 -3.75 15.72 -21.36
N LEU A 94 -3.97 16.77 -20.55
CA LEU A 94 -4.18 18.12 -21.06
C LEU A 94 -2.94 18.68 -21.78
N ALA A 95 -1.74 18.40 -21.26
CA ALA A 95 -0.48 18.75 -21.91
C ALA A 95 -0.32 18.05 -23.27
N THR A 96 -0.73 16.78 -23.36
CA THR A 96 -0.70 16.00 -24.62
C THR A 96 -1.77 16.49 -25.61
N ALA A 97 -2.92 16.97 -25.12
CA ALA A 97 -4.00 17.53 -25.93
C ALA A 97 -3.78 19.00 -26.36
N GLY A 98 -2.62 19.59 -26.06
CA GLY A 98 -2.25 20.94 -26.50
C GLY A 98 -2.83 22.10 -25.66
N TYR A 99 -3.64 21.80 -24.64
CA TYR A 99 -4.10 22.79 -23.65
C TYR A 99 -3.11 22.84 -22.48
N ILE A 100 -2.00 23.55 -22.68
CA ILE A 100 -1.02 23.80 -21.61
C ILE A 100 -1.59 24.88 -20.68
N PHE A 101 -2.27 24.48 -19.62
CA PHE A 101 -2.53 25.38 -18.50
C PHE A 101 -1.24 25.50 -17.67
N SER A 102 -0.32 26.33 -18.14
CA SER A 102 0.91 26.69 -17.43
C SER A 102 0.61 27.84 -16.46
N ARG A 103 0.19 27.51 -15.24
CA ARG A 103 0.43 28.32 -14.03
C ARG A 103 0.59 27.42 -12.82
#